data_AF-A0A0L0C3N7-F1
#
_entry.id   AF-A0A0L0C3N7-F1
#
_cell.length_a   1.000
_cell.length_b   1.000
_cell.length_c   1.000
_cell.angle_alpha   90.00
_cell.angle_beta   90.00
_cell.angle_gamma   90.00
#
_symmetry.space_group_name_H-M   'P 1'
#
loop_
_entity.id
_entity.type
_entity.pdbx_description
1 polymer ?
#
loop_
_entity_poly.entity_id
_entity_poly.type
_entity_poly.pdbx_seq_one_letter_code
_entity_poly.pdbx_strand_id
1 'polypeptide(L)'
;MKFEELKVVKLKRELSKLELPTAGNKAELQKRLIDEFKRRDIDIGTYEFEYKDETDEQHGLKQNFKAEVQESSKANFTEFKTEIQEMSEVINNRVDRIDRKVADLETNIDKKKWPP
;
A
#
# COMPACT_ATOMS: atom_id res chain seq x y z
N MET A 1 -17.26 17.52 -19.36
CA MET A 1 -17.05 16.06 -19.54
C MET A 1 -18.34 15.48 -20.12
N LYS A 2 -18.30 14.55 -21.09
CA LYS A 2 -19.53 13.99 -21.64
C LYS A 2 -20.13 12.92 -20.71
N PHE A 3 -21.45 12.74 -20.75
CA PHE A 3 -22.17 11.77 -19.92
C PHE A 3 -21.64 10.33 -20.03
N GLU A 4 -21.25 9.90 -21.23
CA GLU A 4 -20.73 8.56 -21.52
C GLU A 4 -19.39 8.29 -20.82
N GLU A 5 -18.59 9.35 -20.63
CA GLU A 5 -17.26 9.31 -20.03
C GLU A 5 -17.29 9.29 -18.50
N LEU A 6 -18.46 9.47 -17.88
CA LEU A 6 -18.59 9.49 -16.42
C LEU A 6 -18.22 8.14 -15.81
N LYS A 7 -17.39 8.17 -14.76
CA LYS A 7 -17.07 7.00 -13.93
C LYS A 7 -18.18 6.75 -12.91
N VAL A 8 -18.24 5.52 -12.39
CA VAL A 8 -19.23 5.08 -11.37
C VAL A 8 -19.30 6.03 -10.18
N VAL A 9 -18.15 6.52 -9.70
CA VAL A 9 -18.06 7.45 -8.58
C VAL A 9 -18.84 8.74 -8.86
N LYS A 10 -18.60 9.39 -10.00
CA LYS A 10 -19.33 10.59 -10.41
C LYS A 10 -20.82 10.31 -10.64
N LEU A 11 -21.16 9.19 -11.28
CA LEU A 11 -22.56 8.79 -11.47
C LEU A 11 -23.31 8.68 -10.14
N LYS A 12 -22.69 8.06 -9.12
CA LYS A 12 -23.28 7.97 -7.78
C LYS A 12 -23.42 9.33 -7.11
N ARG A 13 -22.44 10.23 -7.28
CA ARG A 13 -22.50 11.58 -6.73
C ARG A 13 -23.64 12.41 -7.35
N GLU A 14 -23.78 12.38 -8.67
CA GLU A 14 -24.89 13.04 -9.37
C GLU A 14 -26.24 12.45 -8.97
N LEU A 15 -26.37 11.13 -8.90
CA LEU A 15 -27.58 10.48 -8.37
C LEU A 15 -27.89 10.90 -6.93
N SER A 16 -26.87 11.05 -6.08
CA SER A 16 -27.05 11.50 -4.70
C SER A 16 -27.53 12.95 -4.60
N LYS A 17 -27.08 13.85 -5.50
CA LYS A 17 -27.60 15.24 -5.58
C LYS A 17 -29.08 15.27 -5.95
N LEU A 18 -29.53 14.26 -6.70
CA LEU A 18 -30.92 14.08 -7.12
C LEU A 18 -31.71 13.20 -6.13
N GLU A 19 -31.12 12.83 -4.98
CA GLU A 19 -31.72 11.95 -3.97
C GLU A 19 -32.16 10.58 -4.52
N LEU A 20 -31.45 10.07 -5.52
CA LEU A 20 -31.74 8.81 -6.18
C LEU A 20 -30.87 7.65 -5.65
N PRO A 21 -31.37 6.40 -5.74
CA PRO A 21 -30.59 5.22 -5.36
C PRO A 21 -29.26 5.09 -6.14
N THR A 22 -28.17 4.95 -5.40
CA THR A 22 -26.78 4.86 -5.93
C THR A 22 -26.25 3.42 -6.02
N ALA A 23 -27.09 2.41 -5.78
CA ALA A 23 -26.73 0.99 -5.84
C ALA A 23 -26.80 0.42 -7.27
N GLY A 24 -25.95 -0.55 -7.60
CA GLY A 24 -25.95 -1.21 -8.92
C GLY A 24 -24.74 -0.87 -9.78
N ASN A 25 -24.72 -1.43 -10.98
CA ASN A 25 -23.60 -1.31 -11.92
C ASN A 25 -23.61 0.01 -12.72
N LYS A 26 -22.55 0.31 -13.47
CA LYS A 26 -22.41 1.57 -14.23
C LYS A 26 -23.61 1.84 -15.15
N ALA A 27 -24.07 0.82 -15.88
CA ALA A 27 -25.16 0.97 -16.84
C ALA A 27 -26.49 1.27 -16.14
N GLU A 28 -26.76 0.63 -15.00
CA GLU A 28 -27.94 0.93 -14.18
C GLU A 28 -27.93 2.37 -13.65
N LEU A 29 -26.77 2.84 -13.17
CA LEU A 29 -26.63 4.21 -12.68
C LEU A 29 -26.78 5.23 -13.82
N GLN A 30 -26.21 4.96 -14.99
CA GLN A 30 -26.40 5.79 -16.18
C GLN A 30 -27.87 5.84 -16.61
N LYS A 31 -28.54 4.69 -16.66
CA LYS A 31 -29.96 4.63 -17.00
C LYS A 31 -30.81 5.48 -16.06
N ARG A 32 -30.59 5.39 -14.75
CA ARG A 32 -31.34 6.20 -13.76
C ARG A 32 -31.12 7.70 -13.94
N LEU A 33 -29.89 8.13 -14.23
CA LEU A 33 -29.63 9.53 -14.54
C LEU A 33 -30.37 9.98 -15.81
N ILE A 34 -30.32 9.20 -16.88
CA ILE A 34 -31.04 9.51 -18.11
C ILE A 34 -32.55 9.62 -17.84
N ASP A 35 -33.11 8.66 -17.11
CA ASP A 35 -34.55 8.63 -16.81
C ASP A 35 -34.95 9.85 -15.97
N GLU A 36 -34.16 10.25 -14.97
CA GLU A 36 -34.44 11.44 -14.16
C GLU A 36 -34.33 12.74 -14.95
N PHE A 37 -33.31 12.87 -15.80
CA PHE A 37 -33.13 14.04 -16.64
C PHE A 37 -34.29 14.19 -17.64
N LYS A 38 -34.74 13.08 -18.24
CA LYS A 38 -35.96 13.07 -19.07
C LYS A 38 -37.21 13.48 -18.28
N ARG A 39 -37.35 13.05 -17.03
CA ARG A 39 -38.49 13.46 -16.18
C ARG A 39 -38.50 14.94 -15.86
N ARG A 40 -37.33 15.58 -15.81
CA ARG A 40 -37.17 17.01 -15.56
C ARG A 40 -37.15 17.86 -16.82
N ASP A 41 -37.32 17.25 -17.99
CA ASP A 41 -37.19 17.91 -19.30
C ASP A 41 -35.81 18.57 -19.51
N ILE A 42 -34.76 17.94 -18.97
CA ILE A 42 -33.36 18.41 -19.08
C ILE A 42 -32.63 17.52 -20.09
N ASP A 43 -32.00 18.13 -21.09
CA ASP A 43 -31.13 17.41 -22.01
C ASP A 43 -29.78 17.10 -21.35
N ILE A 44 -29.51 15.81 -21.17
CA ILE A 44 -28.27 15.31 -20.57
C ILE A 44 -27.04 15.55 -21.46
N GLY A 45 -27.24 15.74 -22.77
CA GLY A 45 -26.15 16.05 -23.72
C GLY A 45 -25.62 17.48 -23.58
N THR A 46 -26.45 18.39 -23.07
CA THR A 46 -26.10 19.80 -22.82
C THR A 46 -25.77 20.08 -21.35
N TYR A 47 -26.03 19.13 -20.45
CA TYR A 47 -25.70 19.27 -19.03
C TYR A 47 -24.20 19.24 -18.78
N GLU A 48 -23.68 20.30 -18.16
CA GLU A 48 -22.27 20.40 -17.81
C GLU A 48 -22.00 19.72 -16.46
N PHE A 49 -21.45 18.51 -16.53
CA PHE A 49 -20.99 17.80 -15.34
C PHE A 49 -19.76 18.49 -14.74
N GLU A 50 -19.88 18.97 -13.50
CA GLU A 50 -18.79 19.60 -12.76
C GLU A 50 -17.56 18.68 -12.69
N TYR A 51 -16.42 19.19 -13.16
CA TYR A 51 -15.12 18.54 -13.01
C TYR A 51 -14.54 18.95 -11.66
N LYS A 52 -14.90 18.23 -10.60
CA LYS A 52 -14.06 18.19 -9.39
C LYS A 52 -13.11 17.02 -9.55
N ASP A 53 -11.81 17.32 -9.48
CA ASP A 53 -10.74 16.35 -9.58
C ASP A 53 -11.09 15.08 -8.78
N GLU A 54 -10.99 13.92 -9.42
CA GLU A 54 -11.37 12.61 -8.85
C GLU A 54 -10.39 12.13 -7.76
N THR A 55 -9.64 13.06 -7.14
CA THR A 55 -8.55 12.79 -6.22
C THR A 55 -9.02 12.60 -4.78
N ASP A 56 -10.23 13.05 -4.42
CA ASP A 56 -10.65 13.10 -3.00
C ASP A 56 -11.40 11.86 -2.48
N GLU A 57 -12.12 11.10 -3.31
CA GLU A 57 -12.94 9.98 -2.79
C GLU A 57 -12.18 8.64 -2.70
N GLN A 58 -11.05 8.49 -3.40
CA GLN A 58 -10.09 7.42 -3.07
C GLN A 58 -9.28 7.74 -1.81
N HIS A 59 -9.19 9.00 -1.39
CA HIS A 59 -8.29 9.42 -0.33
C HIS A 59 -8.81 9.07 1.07
N GLY A 60 -10.13 9.07 1.28
CA GLY A 60 -10.74 8.74 2.58
C GLY A 60 -10.59 7.27 2.99
N LEU A 61 -10.82 6.31 2.08
CA LEU A 61 -10.59 4.89 2.37
C LEU A 61 -9.10 4.51 2.37
N LYS A 62 -8.26 5.16 1.55
CA LYS A 62 -6.81 4.90 1.54
C LYS A 62 -6.10 5.43 2.78
N GLN A 63 -6.56 6.53 3.39
CA GLN A 63 -5.88 7.10 4.55
C GLN A 63 -5.92 6.17 5.77
N ASN A 64 -7.07 5.54 6.03
CA ASN A 64 -7.21 4.64 7.18
C ASN A 64 -6.45 3.33 6.98
N PHE A 65 -6.47 2.75 5.78
CA PHE A 65 -5.65 1.57 5.45
C PHE A 65 -4.15 1.89 5.46
N LYS A 66 -3.74 3.09 5.04
CA LYS A 66 -2.32 3.47 5.06
C LYS A 66 -1.80 3.64 6.48
N ALA A 67 -2.57 4.25 7.38
CA ALA A 67 -2.14 4.47 8.76
C ALA A 67 -1.96 3.15 9.54
N GLU A 68 -2.97 2.26 9.49
CA GLU A 68 -2.97 1.00 10.25
C GLU A 68 -1.94 -0.01 9.73
N VAL A 69 -1.77 -0.10 8.40
CA VAL A 69 -0.73 -0.95 7.78
C VAL A 69 0.67 -0.37 8.00
N GLN A 70 0.84 0.96 8.05
CA GLN A 70 2.14 1.59 8.27
C GLN A 70 2.63 1.47 9.72
N GLU A 71 1.73 1.53 10.69
CA GLU A 71 2.08 1.47 12.12
C GLU A 71 2.46 0.04 12.55
N SER A 72 1.67 -0.97 12.13
CA SER A 72 2.00 -2.39 12.34
C SER A 72 3.27 -2.83 11.61
N SER A 73 3.49 -2.36 10.38
CA SER A 73 4.70 -2.68 9.62
C SER A 73 5.97 -2.03 10.21
N LYS A 74 5.87 -0.84 10.81
CA LYS A 74 6.99 -0.18 11.48
C LYS A 74 7.44 -0.90 12.74
N ALA A 75 6.50 -1.37 13.55
CA ALA A 75 6.80 -2.12 14.76
C ALA A 75 7.50 -3.44 14.42
N ASN A 76 6.93 -4.22 13.51
CA ASN A 76 7.49 -5.51 13.08
C ASN A 76 8.86 -5.37 12.41
N PHE A 77 9.09 -4.29 11.65
CA PHE A 77 10.40 -4.05 11.04
C PHE A 77 11.48 -3.69 12.05
N THR A 78 11.10 -3.02 13.14
CA THR A 78 12.03 -2.63 14.21
C THR A 78 12.44 -3.84 15.05
N GLU A 79 11.48 -4.71 15.38
CA GLU A 79 11.73 -5.98 16.07
C GLU A 79 12.64 -6.88 15.20
N PHE A 80 12.27 -7.10 13.94
CA PHE A 80 13.08 -7.90 13.01
C PHE A 80 14.50 -7.35 12.84
N LYS A 81 14.66 -6.02 12.74
CA LYS A 81 16.00 -5.40 12.66
C LYS A 81 16.83 -5.66 13.90
N THR A 82 16.20 -5.64 15.08
CA THR A 82 16.87 -5.90 16.36
C THR A 82 17.34 -7.34 16.44
N GLU A 83 16.47 -8.31 16.09
CA GLU A 83 16.83 -9.73 16.06
C GLU A 83 18.00 -10.01 15.10
N ILE A 84 18.00 -9.42 13.90
CA ILE A 84 19.12 -9.57 12.94
C ILE A 84 20.43 -9.02 13.53
N GLN A 85 20.37 -7.89 14.24
CA GLN A 85 21.55 -7.29 14.86
C GLN A 85 22.12 -8.18 15.97
N GLU A 86 21.27 -8.68 16.86
CA GLU A 86 21.69 -9.60 17.94
C GLU A 86 22.30 -10.89 17.38
N MET A 87 21.68 -11.48 16.36
CA MET A 87 22.23 -12.66 15.70
C MET A 87 23.59 -12.38 15.06
N SER A 88 23.77 -11.21 14.46
CA SER A 88 25.05 -10.82 13.86
C SER A 88 26.17 -10.72 14.91
N GLU A 89 25.88 -10.14 16.08
CA GLU A 89 26.85 -10.07 17.18
C GLU A 89 27.26 -11.46 17.67
N VAL A 90 26.31 -12.38 17.82
CA VAL A 90 26.60 -13.77 18.21
C VAL A 90 27.49 -14.46 17.17
N ILE A 91 27.20 -14.30 15.88
CA ILE A 91 27.98 -14.89 14.80
C ILE A 91 29.40 -14.32 14.79
N ASN A 92 29.55 -13.00 14.85
CA ASN A 92 30.86 -12.34 14.83
C ASN A 92 31.73 -12.80 16.01
N ASN A 93 31.16 -12.87 17.22
CA ASN A 93 31.87 -13.38 18.40
C ASN A 93 32.34 -14.83 18.24
N ARG A 94 31.53 -15.67 17.57
CA ARG A 94 31.91 -17.07 17.30
C ARG A 94 33.02 -17.17 16.26
N VAL A 95 32.97 -16.35 15.20
CA VAL A 95 34.00 -16.27 14.17
C VAL A 95 35.33 -15.82 14.79
N ASP A 96 35.34 -14.74 15.57
CA ASP A 96 36.54 -14.26 16.27
C ASP A 96 37.19 -15.35 17.15
N ARG A 97 36.36 -16.14 17.83
CA ARG A 97 36.85 -17.25 18.66
C ARG A 97 37.46 -18.38 17.83
N ILE A 98 36.90 -18.66 16.66
CA ILE A 98 37.43 -19.66 15.73
C ILE A 98 38.77 -19.18 15.19
N ASP A 99 38.86 -17.93 14.74
CA ASP A 99 40.09 -17.36 14.17
C ASP A 99 41.26 -17.44 15.15
N ARG A 100 41.02 -17.11 16.44
CA ARG A 100 42.05 -17.26 17.49
C ARG A 100 42.50 -18.71 17.66
N LYS A 101 41.56 -19.66 17.66
CA LYS A 101 41.89 -21.09 17.78
C LYS A 101 42.65 -21.62 16.57
N VAL A 102 42.32 -21.13 15.37
CA VAL A 102 43.04 -21.47 14.13
C VAL A 102 44.48 -20.96 14.23
N ALA A 103 44.69 -19.70 14.62
CA ALA A 103 46.02 -19.13 14.81
C ALA A 103 46.87 -19.89 15.85
N ASP A 104 46.26 -20.31 16.96
CA ASP A 104 46.93 -21.13 17.98
C ASP A 104 47.33 -22.51 17.42
N LEU A 105 46.48 -23.14 16.61
CA LEU A 105 46.77 -24.43 15.98
C LEU A 105 47.88 -24.32 14.93
N GLU A 106 47.86 -23.29 14.10
CA GLU A 106 48.92 -22.99 13.13
C GLU A 106 50.27 -22.86 13.83
N THR A 107 50.33 -22.03 14.88
CA THR A 107 51.53 -21.85 15.71
C THR A 107 52.04 -23.16 16.32
N ASN A 108 51.14 -24.02 16.78
CA ASN A 108 51.50 -25.32 17.37
C ASN A 108 52.00 -26.32 16.32
N ILE A 109 51.47 -26.27 15.10
CA ILE A 109 51.95 -27.10 13.98
C ILE A 109 53.35 -26.64 13.57
N ASP A 110 53.61 -25.34 13.45
CA ASP A 110 54.92 -24.82 13.08
C ASP A 110 56.00 -25.21 14.10
N LYS A 111 55.71 -25.12 15.40
CA LYS A 111 56.63 -25.58 16.46
C LYS A 111 56.94 -27.08 16.40
N LYS A 112 55.99 -27.92 15.97
CA LYS A 112 56.21 -29.37 15.80
C LYS A 112 57.00 -29.71 14.55
N LYS A 113 56.93 -28.88 13.49
CA LYS A 113 57.71 -29.07 12.27
C LYS A 113 59.19 -28.76 12.46
N TRP A 114 59.54 -27.92 13.44
CA TRP A 114 60.92 -27.56 13.75
C TRP A 114 61.21 -27.65 15.25
N PRO A 115 61.34 -28.87 15.81
CA PRO A 115 61.79 -29.03 17.19
C PRO A 115 63.26 -28.55 17.31
N PRO A 116 63.65 -27.96 18.46
CA PRO A 116 65.05 -27.63 18.73
C PRO A 116 65.96 -28.86 18.78
#